data_AF-A0A7D9HQQ1-F1
#
_entry.id   AF-A0A7D9HQQ1-F1
#
_cell.length_a   1.000
_cell.length_b   1.000
_cell.length_c   1.000
_cell.angle_alpha   90.00
_cell.angle_beta   90.00
_cell.angle_gamma   90.00
#
_symmetry.space_group_name_H-M   'P 1'
#
loop_
_entity.id
_entity.type
_entity.pdbx_description
1 polymer ?
#
loop_
_entity_poly.entity_id
_entity_poly.type
_entity_poly.pdbx_seq_one_letter_code
_entity_poly.pdbx_strand_id
1 'polypeptide(L)'
;MKDHGSPDDDIMEAMSSLCLAYDNMCHVDSLLISKDDLPLPAPFNKAWKVISKVIDCLHLRNHVDPKCKKLYNPDDKVPPAFNTMACEQTFIWASRFKKIICAMPHVHQFFFLHRLVKYRNKYTEKCHHHCKVPVLPKVGKSSTIQR
;
A
#
# COMPACT_ATOMS: atom_id res chain seq x y z
N MET A 1 17.40 5.95 -3.75
CA MET A 1 17.46 7.16 -2.89
C MET A 1 18.81 7.80 -3.16
N LYS A 2 18.84 9.12 -3.40
CA LYS A 2 20.09 9.86 -3.56
C LYS A 2 20.35 10.53 -2.22
N ASP A 3 21.33 10.03 -1.49
CA ASP A 3 21.78 10.60 -0.23
C ASP A 3 22.56 11.87 -0.58
N HIS A 4 21.89 13.03 -0.50
CA HIS A 4 22.46 14.33 -0.88
C HIS A 4 23.45 14.88 0.16
N GLY A 5 24.11 14.03 0.95
CA GLY A 5 24.94 14.44 2.08
C GLY A 5 24.15 15.05 3.24
N SER A 6 22.86 14.71 3.35
CA SER A 6 22.03 15.08 4.50
C SER A 6 22.61 14.45 5.78
N PRO A 7 22.67 15.19 6.90
CA PRO A 7 23.01 14.63 8.20
C PRO A 7 22.15 13.40 8.54
N ASP A 8 22.72 12.42 9.23
CA ASP A 8 22.01 11.20 9.64
C ASP A 8 20.74 11.50 10.45
N ASP A 9 20.74 12.61 11.20
CA ASP A 9 19.60 13.08 11.99
C ASP A 9 18.40 13.47 11.11
N ASP A 10 18.65 14.19 10.01
CA ASP A 10 17.59 14.59 9.06
C ASP A 10 16.98 13.35 8.38
N ILE A 11 17.81 12.35 8.08
CA ILE A 11 17.36 11.09 7.48
C ILE A 11 16.51 10.32 8.49
N MET A 12 16.94 10.23 9.74
CA MET A 12 16.20 9.61 10.84
C MET A 12 14.84 10.28 11.08
N GLU A 13 14.78 11.61 11.03
CA GLU A 13 13.53 12.37 11.13
C GLU A 13 12.60 12.09 9.93
N ALA A 14 13.14 12.09 8.71
CA ALA A 14 12.39 11.75 7.50
C ALA A 14 11.84 10.31 7.55
N MET A 15 12.60 9.38 8.12
CA MET A 15 12.15 7.99 8.31
C MET A 15 11.07 7.88 9.39
N SER A 16 11.17 8.66 10.47
CA SER A 16 10.18 8.67 11.56
C SER A 16 8.83 9.22 11.09
N SER A 17 8.85 10.18 10.15
CA SER A 17 7.65 10.73 9.52
C SER A 17 7.08 9.85 8.40
N LEU A 18 7.79 8.80 7.98
CA LEU A 18 7.30 7.88 6.96
C LEU A 18 6.24 6.93 7.55
N CYS A 19 5.10 6.86 6.86
CA CYS A 19 4.06 5.88 7.17
C CYS A 19 4.04 4.76 6.12
N LEU A 20 4.09 3.52 6.59
CA LEU A 20 3.94 2.32 5.78
C LEU A 20 2.59 1.66 6.07
N ALA A 21 1.73 1.63 5.04
CA ALA A 21 0.44 0.92 5.07
C ALA A 21 0.57 -0.46 4.44
N TYR A 22 0.15 -1.51 5.17
CA TYR A 22 0.14 -2.90 4.69
C TYR A 22 -0.92 -3.75 5.39
N ASP A 23 -1.70 -4.53 4.64
CA ASP A 23 -2.91 -5.23 5.12
C ASP A 23 -2.64 -6.22 6.27
N ASN A 24 -1.51 -6.92 6.19
CA ASN A 24 -1.09 -7.96 7.13
C ASN A 24 0.13 -7.51 7.95
N MET A 25 0.18 -6.23 8.31
CA MET A 25 1.33 -5.67 9.05
C MET A 25 1.62 -6.44 10.34
N CYS A 26 0.58 -6.88 11.06
CA CYS A 26 0.73 -7.69 12.28
C CYS A 26 1.54 -8.97 12.05
N HIS A 27 1.35 -9.65 10.92
CA HIS A 27 2.13 -10.83 10.57
C HIS A 27 3.58 -10.48 10.30
N VAL A 28 3.83 -9.45 9.47
CA VAL A 28 5.20 -9.02 9.14
C VAL A 28 5.96 -8.60 10.39
N ASP A 29 5.32 -7.83 11.25
CA ASP A 29 5.93 -7.30 12.47
C ASP A 29 6.15 -8.38 13.53
N SER A 30 5.38 -9.47 13.51
CA SER A 30 5.58 -10.61 14.40
C SER A 30 6.76 -11.53 14.04
N LEU A 31 7.29 -11.42 12.81
CA LEU A 31 8.43 -12.24 12.38
C LEU A 31 9.67 -11.95 13.24
N LEU A 32 10.46 -12.96 13.59
CA LEU A 32 11.69 -12.74 14.37
C LEU A 32 12.66 -11.79 13.65
N ILE A 33 12.76 -11.92 12.32
CA ILE A 33 13.62 -11.09 11.48
C ILE A 33 13.23 -9.60 11.48
N SER A 34 11.98 -9.27 11.81
CA SER A 34 11.51 -7.88 11.91
C SER A 34 12.13 -7.16 13.11
N LYS A 35 12.65 -7.91 14.08
CA LYS A 35 13.27 -7.39 15.31
C LYS A 35 14.75 -7.05 15.11
N ASP A 36 15.37 -7.61 14.09
CA ASP A 36 16.76 -7.35 13.75
C ASP A 36 16.89 -6.03 12.97
N ASP A 37 18.11 -5.52 12.88
CA ASP A 37 18.38 -4.39 11.99
C ASP A 37 18.37 -4.87 10.53
N LEU A 38 17.94 -3.99 9.62
CA LEU A 38 17.98 -4.29 8.19
C LEU A 38 19.45 -4.42 7.74
N PRO A 39 19.74 -5.28 6.74
CA PRO A 39 21.08 -5.42 6.16
C PRO A 39 21.38 -4.24 5.22
N LEU A 40 21.27 -3.03 5.75
CA LEU A 40 21.49 -1.76 5.07
C LEU A 40 22.54 -0.95 5.85
N PRO A 41 23.26 -0.02 5.21
CA PRO A 41 24.12 0.91 5.93
C PRO A 41 23.32 1.77 6.93
N ALA A 42 23.98 2.23 7.99
CA ALA A 42 23.41 3.27 8.84
C ALA A 42 23.17 4.57 8.04
N PRO A 43 22.09 5.33 8.33
CA PRO A 43 21.06 5.08 9.36
C PRO A 43 19.90 4.17 8.90
N PHE A 44 19.91 3.71 7.65
CA PHE A 44 18.81 2.91 7.06
C PHE A 44 18.64 1.52 7.69
N ASN A 45 19.67 1.00 8.37
CA ASN A 45 19.57 -0.24 9.15
C ASN A 45 18.44 -0.21 10.19
N LYS A 46 18.06 0.98 10.69
CA LYS A 46 16.99 1.16 11.68
C LYS A 46 15.61 1.41 11.08
N ALA A 47 15.47 1.44 9.75
CA ALA A 47 14.23 1.90 9.10
C ALA A 47 12.99 1.20 9.61
N TRP A 48 13.02 -0.13 9.65
CA TRP A 48 11.86 -0.92 10.04
C TRP A 48 11.39 -0.63 11.47
N LYS A 49 12.28 -0.21 12.37
CA LYS A 49 11.96 0.06 13.77
C LYS A 49 11.39 1.46 13.99
N VAL A 50 11.72 2.39 13.10
CA VAL A 50 11.46 3.83 13.26
C VAL A 50 10.20 4.27 12.50
N ILE A 51 9.91 3.65 11.35
CA ILE A 51 8.74 4.02 10.54
C ILE A 51 7.41 3.77 11.26
N SER A 52 6.42 4.61 10.98
CA SER A 52 5.05 4.40 11.43
C SER A 52 4.38 3.31 10.59
N LYS A 53 3.92 2.24 11.25
CA LYS A 53 3.26 1.10 10.58
C LYS A 53 1.75 1.15 10.81
N VAL A 54 0.99 0.97 9.74
CA VAL A 54 -0.49 0.95 9.76
C VAL A 54 -1.04 -0.17 8.89
N ILE A 55 -2.27 -0.56 9.18
CA ILE A 55 -3.08 -1.42 8.31
C ILE A 55 -4.10 -0.52 7.62
N ASP A 56 -4.42 -0.81 6.36
CA ASP A 56 -5.48 -0.12 5.63
C ASP A 56 -6.81 -0.12 6.44
N CYS A 57 -7.57 0.97 6.35
CA CYS A 57 -8.77 1.15 7.15
C CYS A 57 -9.88 0.13 6.83
N LEU A 58 -9.92 -0.40 5.60
CA LEU A 58 -10.88 -1.42 5.19
C LEU A 58 -10.51 -2.79 5.80
N HIS A 59 -9.25 -3.19 5.69
CA HIS A 59 -8.71 -4.41 6.27
C HIS A 59 -8.75 -4.37 7.80
N LEU A 60 -8.39 -3.25 8.41
CA LEU A 60 -8.38 -3.10 9.86
C LEU A 60 -9.77 -3.25 10.49
N ARG A 61 -10.83 -2.80 9.80
CA ARG A 61 -12.22 -2.98 10.25
C ARG A 61 -12.56 -4.46 10.45
N ASN A 62 -12.08 -5.31 9.53
CA ASN A 62 -12.33 -6.74 9.50
C ASN A 62 -11.30 -7.56 10.30
N HIS A 63 -10.27 -6.92 10.87
CA HIS A 63 -9.30 -7.62 11.70
C HIS A 63 -9.93 -8.19 12.96
N VAL A 64 -9.57 -9.45 13.26
CA VAL A 64 -10.12 -10.20 14.40
C VAL A 64 -9.51 -9.75 15.71
N ASP A 65 -8.20 -9.49 15.74
CA ASP A 65 -7.48 -9.13 16.97
C ASP A 65 -7.69 -7.65 17.34
N PRO A 66 -8.28 -7.35 18.52
CA PRO A 66 -8.43 -5.98 19.00
C PRO A 66 -7.10 -5.24 19.18
N LYS A 67 -5.99 -5.94 19.44
CA LYS A 67 -4.66 -5.32 19.56
C LYS A 67 -4.22 -4.70 18.24
N CYS A 68 -4.53 -5.35 17.12
CA CYS A 68 -4.21 -4.82 15.79
C CYS A 68 -4.95 -3.50 15.54
N LYS A 69 -6.22 -3.40 15.95
CA LYS A 69 -7.03 -2.17 15.87
C LYS A 69 -6.48 -1.01 16.69
N LYS A 70 -5.69 -1.29 17.74
CA LYS A 70 -5.02 -0.25 18.52
C LYS A 70 -3.63 0.09 17.98
N LEU A 71 -2.83 -0.91 17.64
CA LEU A 71 -1.42 -0.72 17.26
C LEU A 71 -1.26 -0.20 15.83
N TYR A 72 -2.08 -0.69 14.90
CA TYR A 72 -1.94 -0.41 13.48
C TYR A 72 -3.06 0.51 12.95
N ASN A 73 -3.75 1.23 13.83
CA ASN A 73 -4.79 2.19 13.43
C ASN A 73 -4.19 3.32 12.56
N PRO A 74 -4.72 3.56 11.34
CA PRO A 74 -4.27 4.68 10.51
C PRO A 74 -4.79 6.05 10.96
N ASP A 75 -5.88 6.14 11.74
CA ASP A 75 -6.60 7.41 11.97
C ASP A 75 -5.73 8.52 12.58
N ASP A 76 -4.81 8.17 13.49
CA ASP A 76 -3.91 9.14 14.15
C ASP A 76 -2.54 9.26 13.46
N LYS A 77 -2.27 8.43 12.44
CA LYS A 77 -0.94 8.27 11.83
C LYS A 77 -0.90 8.69 10.36
N VAL A 78 -2.05 8.71 9.70
CA VAL A 78 -2.20 9.03 8.28
C VAL A 78 -3.16 10.20 8.14
N PRO A 79 -2.75 11.31 7.49
CA PRO A 79 -3.65 12.44 7.31
C PRO A 79 -4.92 12.01 6.55
N PRO A 80 -6.12 12.51 6.91
CA PRO A 80 -7.39 12.08 6.29
C PRO A 80 -7.46 12.25 4.77
N ALA A 81 -6.61 13.12 4.20
CA ALA A 81 -6.49 13.33 2.76
C ALA A 81 -5.84 12.15 2.02
N PHE A 82 -5.13 11.26 2.72
CA PHE A 82 -4.44 10.12 2.12
C PHE A 82 -5.39 8.94 1.95
N ASN A 83 -5.31 8.31 0.79
CA ASN A 83 -6.11 7.15 0.43
C ASN A 83 -5.38 5.86 0.84
N THR A 84 -5.65 5.37 2.05
CA THR A 84 -5.10 4.09 2.54
C THR A 84 -5.58 2.89 1.73
N MET A 85 -6.73 3.00 1.05
CA MET A 85 -7.31 1.95 0.19
C MET A 85 -6.76 1.95 -1.26
N ALA A 86 -5.66 2.66 -1.52
CA ALA A 86 -5.14 2.82 -2.88
C ALA A 86 -4.77 1.48 -3.54
N CYS A 87 -4.30 0.51 -2.75
CA CYS A 87 -3.94 -0.83 -3.18
C CYS A 87 -5.16 -1.64 -3.64
N GLU A 88 -6.22 -1.68 -2.84
CA GLU A 88 -7.49 -2.39 -3.13
C GLU A 88 -8.14 -1.83 -4.38
N GLN A 89 -8.20 -0.50 -4.49
CA GLN A 89 -8.71 0.15 -5.69
C GLN A 89 -7.87 -0.19 -6.93
N THR A 90 -6.56 -0.39 -6.76
CA THR A 90 -5.67 -0.83 -7.84
C THR A 90 -5.92 -2.29 -8.21
N PHE A 91 -6.12 -3.18 -7.24
CA PHE A 91 -6.46 -4.58 -7.48
C PHE A 91 -7.83 -4.74 -8.15
N ILE A 92 -8.84 -4.00 -7.69
CA ILE A 92 -10.16 -3.97 -8.30
C ILE A 92 -10.04 -3.50 -9.77
N TRP A 93 -9.22 -2.48 -10.05
CA TRP A 93 -8.91 -2.07 -11.43
C TRP A 93 -8.21 -3.17 -12.25
N ALA A 94 -7.18 -3.78 -11.69
CA ALA A 94 -6.40 -4.83 -12.33
C ALA A 94 -7.22 -6.10 -12.63
N SER A 95 -8.26 -6.38 -11.83
CA SER A 95 -9.14 -7.53 -12.00
C SER A 95 -9.82 -7.58 -13.38
N ARG A 96 -10.03 -6.42 -14.03
CA ARG A 96 -10.55 -6.31 -15.41
C ARG A 96 -9.66 -7.00 -16.43
N PHE A 97 -8.37 -7.09 -16.14
CA PHE A 97 -7.35 -7.67 -17.00
C PHE A 97 -6.95 -9.08 -16.54
N LYS A 98 -7.66 -9.67 -15.57
CA LYS A 98 -7.33 -10.99 -14.99
C LYS A 98 -7.14 -12.05 -16.08
N LYS A 99 -8.01 -12.11 -17.09
CA LYS A 99 -7.89 -13.07 -18.20
C LYS A 99 -6.56 -12.93 -18.98
N ILE A 100 -6.12 -11.69 -19.20
CA ILE A 100 -4.86 -11.40 -19.89
C ILE A 100 -3.68 -11.75 -18.99
N ILE A 101 -3.73 -11.31 -17.72
CA ILE A 101 -2.69 -11.56 -16.71
C ILE A 101 -2.48 -13.07 -16.50
N CYS A 102 -3.56 -13.85 -16.39
CA CYS A 102 -3.50 -15.29 -16.19
C CYS A 102 -3.04 -16.08 -17.43
N ALA A 103 -3.17 -15.51 -18.63
CA ALA A 103 -2.69 -16.14 -19.87
C ALA A 103 -1.21 -15.83 -20.17
N MET A 104 -0.57 -15.00 -19.35
CA MET A 104 0.76 -14.46 -19.61
C MET A 104 1.84 -15.22 -18.82
N PRO A 105 3.01 -15.50 -19.42
CA PRO A 105 4.17 -16.02 -18.69
C PRO A 105 4.60 -15.06 -17.59
N HIS A 106 5.08 -15.59 -16.46
CA HIS A 106 5.42 -14.83 -15.25
C HIS A 106 6.37 -13.65 -15.50
N VAL A 107 7.35 -13.81 -16.40
CA VAL A 107 8.30 -12.76 -16.79
C VAL A 107 7.61 -11.53 -17.41
N HIS A 108 6.57 -11.74 -18.20
CA HIS A 108 5.81 -10.66 -18.82
C HIS A 108 4.72 -10.11 -17.89
N GLN A 109 4.22 -10.96 -16.98
CA GLN A 109 3.15 -10.61 -16.04
C GLN A 109 3.53 -9.40 -15.18
N PHE A 110 4.73 -9.37 -14.61
CA PHE A 110 5.20 -8.24 -13.80
C PHE A 110 5.33 -6.96 -14.61
N PHE A 111 5.90 -7.06 -15.82
CA PHE A 111 6.03 -5.90 -16.70
C PHE A 111 4.66 -5.32 -17.06
N PHE A 112 3.69 -6.18 -17.39
CA PHE A 112 2.33 -5.79 -17.68
C PHE A 112 1.65 -5.11 -16.49
N LEU A 113 1.74 -5.71 -15.29
CA LEU A 113 1.18 -5.15 -14.06
C LEU A 113 1.77 -3.76 -13.76
N HIS A 114 3.10 -3.63 -13.80
CA HIS A 114 3.77 -2.36 -13.54
C HIS A 114 3.34 -1.27 -14.54
N ARG A 115 3.25 -1.59 -15.84
CA ARG A 115 2.77 -0.66 -16.86
C ARG A 115 1.31 -0.28 -16.60
N LEU A 116 0.45 -1.25 -16.31
CA LEU A 116 -0.97 -1.03 -16.04
C LEU A 116 -1.19 -0.08 -14.87
N VAL A 117 -0.46 -0.28 -13.76
CA VAL A 117 -0.54 0.59 -12.58
C VAL A 117 -0.06 2.01 -12.90
N LYS A 118 1.07 2.16 -13.61
CA LYS A 118 1.55 3.49 -14.03
C LYS A 118 0.54 4.24 -14.89
N TYR A 119 -0.07 3.57 -15.88
CA TYR A 119 -1.08 4.19 -16.72
C TYR A 119 -2.36 4.56 -15.95
N ARG A 120 -2.83 3.67 -15.06
CA ARG A 120 -3.96 3.95 -14.16
C ARG A 120 -3.69 5.19 -13.31
N ASN A 121 -2.53 5.27 -12.66
CA ASN A 121 -2.22 6.38 -11.77
C ASN A 121 -2.14 7.70 -12.53
N LYS A 122 -1.53 7.72 -13.72
CA LYS A 122 -1.51 8.89 -14.60
C LYS A 122 -2.92 9.30 -15.06
N TYR A 123 -3.79 8.33 -15.33
CA TYR A 123 -5.19 8.60 -15.65
C TYR A 123 -5.95 9.20 -14.46
N THR A 124 -5.82 8.62 -13.27
CA THR A 124 -6.43 9.11 -12.03
C THR A 124 -5.98 10.53 -11.71
N GLU A 125 -4.68 10.79 -11.76
CA GLU A 125 -4.09 12.12 -11.61
C GLU A 125 -4.70 13.12 -12.61
N LYS A 126 -4.76 12.76 -13.89
CA LYS A 126 -5.38 13.61 -14.92
C LYS A 126 -6.86 13.89 -14.62
N CYS A 127 -7.62 12.90 -14.14
CA CYS A 127 -9.01 13.11 -13.75
C CYS A 127 -9.13 14.14 -12.62
N HIS A 128 -8.35 13.99 -11.55
CA HIS A 128 -8.39 14.92 -10.42
C HIS A 128 -7.97 16.34 -10.80
N HIS A 129 -6.94 16.50 -11.66
CA HIS A 129 -6.55 17.82 -12.17
C HIS A 129 -7.66 18.54 -12.95
N HIS A 130 -8.58 17.79 -13.57
CA HIS A 130 -9.70 18.36 -14.33
C HIS A 130 -11.00 18.35 -13.51
N CYS A 131 -10.94 18.18 -12.18
CA CYS A 131 -12.09 18.05 -11.30
C CYS A 131 -13.07 16.94 -11.74
N LYS A 132 -12.56 15.87 -12.34
CA LYS A 132 -13.33 14.69 -12.78
C LYS A 132 -13.10 13.51 -11.85
N VAL A 133 -14.10 12.66 -11.73
CA VAL A 133 -14.00 11.39 -11.00
C VAL A 133 -13.44 10.32 -11.94
N PRO A 134 -12.36 9.59 -11.57
CA PRO A 134 -11.85 8.49 -12.37
C PRO A 134 -12.89 7.38 -12.48
N VAL A 135 -13.01 6.78 -13.67
CA VAL A 135 -13.92 5.66 -13.87
C VAL A 135 -13.42 4.48 -13.05
N LEU A 136 -14.16 4.09 -12.01
CA LEU A 136 -13.90 2.86 -11.26
C LEU A 136 -14.59 1.66 -11.95
N PRO A 137 -14.06 0.44 -11.79
CA PRO A 137 -14.73 -0.75 -12.29
C PRO A 137 -16.10 -0.86 -11.60
N LYS A 138 -17.16 -1.00 -12.39
CA LYS A 138 -18.48 -1.31 -11.83
C LYS A 138 -18.40 -2.70 -11.21
N VAL A 139 -18.74 -2.83 -9.93
CA VAL A 139 -19.06 -4.14 -9.35
C VAL A 139 -20.23 -4.66 -10.19
N GLY A 140 -19.99 -5.70 -10.99
CA GLY A 140 -21.08 -6.35 -11.70
C GLY A 140 -22.11 -6.78 -10.66
N LYS A 141 -23.39 -6.48 -10.89
CA LYS A 141 -24.47 -7.13 -10.13
C LYS A 141 -24.35 -8.62 -10.44
N SER A 142 -23.62 -9.40 -9.62
CA SER A 142 -23.68 -10.85 -9.73
C SER A 142 -25.07 -11.25 -9.23
N SER A 143 -25.92 -11.63 -10.18
CA SER A 143 -26.98 -12.63 -10.07
C SER A 143 -27.47 -12.93 -8.65
N THR A 144 -28.70 -12.49 -8.39
CA THR A 144 -29.69 -13.05 -7.46
C THR A 144 -29.28 -14.41 -6.89
N ILE A 145 -28.91 -14.44 -5.60
CA ILE A 145 -28.92 -15.66 -4.80
C ILE A 145 -30.40 -16.06 -4.70
N GLN A 146 -30.78 -17.14 -5.40
CA GLN A 146 -32.04 -17.82 -5.11
C GLN A 146 -31.90 -18.48 -3.73
N ARG A 147 -32.96 -18.31 -2.95
CA ARG A 147 -33.13 -18.68 -1.54
C ARG A 147 -32.86 -20.14 -1.25
#